data_AF-A0A7G9L5I6-F1
#
_entry.id   AF-A0A7G9L5I6-F1
#
_cell.length_a   1.000
_cell.length_b   1.000
_cell.length_c   1.000
_cell.angle_alpha   90.00
_cell.angle_beta   90.00
_cell.angle_gamma   90.00
#
_symmetry.space_group_name_H-M   'P 1'
#
loop_
_entity.id
_entity.type
_entity.pdbx_description
1 polymer ?
#
loop_
_entity_poly.entity_id
_entity_poly.type
_entity_poly.pdbx_seq_one_letter_code
_entity_poly.pdbx_strand_id
1 'polypeptide(L)'
;MRRAWIGILLMLAGCGEQERFAAGTWQVDAWMESDLGSTRDVPGAMQSEKLELGRKAADNPPEVVMFREFYHGMQRADVTFKDGRIEGSFAQPAVDDIAAHDVPISGTYGRDRFRLKLRFSAFGTGIDQIVEGRLVTPA
;
A
#
# COMPACT_ATOMS: atom_id res chain seq x y z
N MET A 1 -18.86 -52.20 2.57
CA MET A 1 -19.07 -50.87 3.19
C MET A 1 -18.17 -50.73 4.42
N ARG A 2 -17.08 -49.96 4.33
CA ARG A 2 -16.35 -49.44 5.49
C ARG A 2 -15.82 -48.05 5.12
N ARG A 3 -16.40 -47.03 5.74
CA ARG A 3 -15.97 -45.64 5.67
C ARG A 3 -14.72 -45.50 6.56
N ALA A 4 -13.62 -45.01 6.00
CA ALA A 4 -12.50 -44.51 6.78
C ALA A 4 -12.37 -43.02 6.48
N TRP A 5 -12.77 -42.21 7.46
CA TRP A 5 -12.49 -40.79 7.51
C TRP A 5 -10.99 -40.62 7.76
N ILE A 6 -10.29 -39.96 6.83
CA ILE A 6 -8.93 -39.46 7.07
C ILE A 6 -9.01 -37.95 7.13
N GLY A 7 -8.51 -37.44 8.25
CA GLY A 7 -8.75 -36.12 8.78
C GLY A 7 -8.19 -34.99 7.93
N ILE A 8 -8.90 -33.88 8.04
CA ILE A 8 -8.48 -32.54 7.65
C ILE A 8 -7.21 -32.20 8.43
N LEU A 9 -6.06 -32.15 7.75
CA LEU A 9 -4.88 -31.45 8.23
C LEU A 9 -5.11 -29.95 7.99
N LEU A 10 -5.64 -29.25 8.98
CA LEU A 10 -5.59 -27.80 9.08
C LEU A 10 -4.12 -27.42 9.31
N MET A 11 -3.39 -27.11 8.24
CA MET A 11 -2.13 -26.39 8.36
C MET A 11 -2.42 -24.94 8.75
N LEU A 12 -2.57 -24.70 10.05
CA LEU A 12 -2.43 -23.39 10.66
C LEU A 12 -0.94 -22.99 10.62
N ALA A 13 -0.45 -22.63 9.44
CA ALA A 13 0.81 -21.92 9.26
C ALA A 13 0.52 -20.43 9.06
N GLY A 14 -0.18 -19.83 10.02
CA GLY A 14 -0.31 -18.37 10.15
C GLY A 14 0.54 -17.93 11.34
N CYS A 15 1.84 -17.70 11.13
CA CYS A 15 2.72 -17.20 12.18
C CYS A 15 3.59 -16.06 11.62
N GLY A 16 3.09 -14.84 11.72
CA GLY A 16 3.84 -13.60 11.97
C GLY A 16 4.77 -13.03 10.89
N GLU A 17 5.15 -13.77 9.85
CA GLU A 17 6.17 -13.30 8.90
C GLU A 17 5.64 -12.52 7.69
N GLN A 18 4.31 -12.48 7.50
CA GLN A 18 3.66 -11.83 6.36
C GLN A 18 3.36 -10.34 6.57
N GLU A 19 3.49 -9.84 7.80
CA GLU A 19 3.11 -8.48 8.16
C GLU A 19 4.29 -7.50 8.17
N ARG A 20 5.42 -7.79 7.52
CA ARG A 20 6.55 -6.86 7.39
C ARG A 20 7.10 -6.83 5.99
N PHE A 21 7.61 -5.69 5.55
CA PHE A 21 8.30 -5.56 4.26
C PHE A 21 9.68 -6.21 4.31
N ALA A 22 10.10 -6.86 3.25
CA ALA A 22 11.44 -7.39 3.11
C ALA A 22 12.45 -6.29 2.75
N ALA A 23 13.66 -6.38 3.30
CA ALA A 23 14.78 -5.57 2.87
C ALA A 23 15.22 -5.94 1.44
N GLY A 24 15.75 -4.95 0.72
CA GLY A 24 16.21 -5.10 -0.66
C GLY A 24 15.83 -3.94 -1.55
N THR A 25 16.01 -4.11 -2.84
CA THR A 25 15.63 -3.13 -3.86
C THR A 25 14.16 -3.31 -4.22
N TRP A 26 13.38 -2.26 -4.07
CA TRP A 26 11.98 -2.19 -4.44
C TRP A 26 11.78 -1.33 -5.68
N GLN A 27 10.83 -1.72 -6.52
CA GLN A 27 10.26 -0.88 -7.56
C GLN A 27 8.91 -0.37 -7.04
N VAL A 28 8.76 0.95 -6.99
CA VAL A 28 7.52 1.62 -6.61
C VAL A 28 7.00 2.40 -7.81
N ASP A 29 5.73 2.19 -8.14
CA ASP A 29 5.05 2.81 -9.26
C ASP A 29 3.82 3.56 -8.74
N ALA A 30 3.63 4.80 -9.19
CA ALA A 30 2.50 5.65 -8.81
C ALA A 30 1.79 6.24 -10.03
N TRP A 31 0.46 6.24 -10.03
CA TRP A 31 -0.37 6.79 -11.11
C TRP A 31 -1.75 7.20 -10.59
N MET A 32 -2.57 7.78 -11.46
CA MET A 32 -3.93 8.21 -11.15
C MET A 32 -4.95 7.32 -11.85
N GLU A 33 -6.03 6.98 -11.14
CA GLU A 33 -7.22 6.30 -11.65
C GLU A 33 -8.44 7.19 -11.40
N SER A 34 -9.36 7.24 -12.36
CA SER A 34 -10.64 7.93 -12.23
C SER A 34 -11.71 7.16 -13.01
N ASP A 35 -12.96 7.59 -12.89
CA ASP A 35 -14.06 7.03 -13.67
C ASP A 35 -13.87 7.23 -15.19
N LEU A 36 -13.02 8.17 -15.59
CA LEU A 36 -12.70 8.49 -16.99
C LEU A 36 -11.53 7.67 -17.55
N GLY A 37 -10.78 6.96 -16.71
CA GLY A 37 -9.64 6.14 -17.13
C GLY A 37 -8.49 6.10 -16.13
N SER A 38 -7.45 5.36 -16.51
CA SER A 38 -6.21 5.17 -15.74
C SER A 38 -5.02 5.78 -16.48
N THR A 39 -4.12 6.42 -15.74
CA THR A 39 -2.84 6.91 -16.28
C THR A 39 -1.71 5.89 -16.12
N ARG A 40 -2.02 4.63 -15.79
CA ARG A 40 -1.03 3.55 -15.77
C ARG A 40 -0.42 3.39 -17.17
N ASP A 41 0.90 3.22 -17.22
CA ASP A 41 1.68 3.08 -18.46
C ASP A 41 1.63 4.28 -19.41
N VAL A 42 1.06 5.42 -18.99
CA VAL A 42 1.07 6.68 -19.74
C VAL A 42 2.40 7.41 -19.46
N PRO A 43 3.26 7.62 -20.48
CA PRO A 43 4.55 8.28 -20.29
C PRO A 43 4.40 9.67 -19.68
N GLY A 44 5.14 9.94 -18.62
CA GLY A 44 5.12 11.22 -17.90
C GLY A 44 3.96 11.39 -16.90
N ALA A 45 2.95 10.51 -16.91
CA ALA A 45 1.86 10.51 -15.93
C ALA A 45 2.01 9.40 -14.87
N MET A 46 2.63 8.27 -15.23
CA MET A 46 3.09 7.28 -14.27
C MET A 46 4.50 7.65 -13.79
N GLN A 47 4.69 7.64 -12.47
CA GLN A 47 5.99 7.81 -11.84
C GLN A 47 6.49 6.46 -11.36
N SER A 48 7.75 6.15 -11.66
CA SER A 48 8.38 4.88 -11.29
C SER A 48 9.72 5.17 -10.64
N GLU A 49 9.95 4.61 -9.46
CA GLU A 49 11.16 4.79 -8.68
C GLU A 49 11.70 3.43 -8.21
N LYS A 50 13.03 3.31 -8.20
CA LYS A 50 13.71 2.21 -7.49
C LYS A 50 14.33 2.75 -6.23
N LEU A 51 14.06 2.09 -5.11
CA LEU A 51 14.59 2.46 -3.81
C LEU A 51 15.12 1.25 -3.05
N GLU A 52 16.11 1.48 -2.20
CA GLU A 52 16.67 0.45 -1.34
C GLU A 52 16.09 0.53 0.07
N LEU A 53 15.41 -0.53 0.48
CA LEU A 53 14.95 -0.70 1.85
C LEU A 53 15.98 -1.48 2.65
N GLY A 54 16.72 -0.79 3.52
CA GLY A 54 17.68 -1.43 4.41
C GLY A 54 17.02 -2.32 5.47
N ARG A 55 17.75 -3.32 6.00
CA ARG A 55 17.25 -4.25 7.04
C ARG A 55 16.66 -3.53 8.26
N LYS A 56 17.36 -2.51 8.77
CA LYS A 56 16.89 -1.70 9.90
C LYS A 56 15.59 -0.95 9.59
N ALA A 57 15.39 -0.53 8.34
CA ALA A 57 14.15 0.13 7.92
C ALA A 57 13.01 -0.90 7.83
N ALA A 58 13.25 -2.05 7.21
CA ALA A 58 12.32 -3.18 7.08
C ALA A 58 11.83 -3.75 8.42
N ASP A 59 12.61 -3.63 9.50
CA ASP A 59 12.24 -4.08 10.84
C ASP A 59 11.22 -3.16 11.56
N ASN A 60 10.96 -1.96 11.02
CA ASN A 60 9.94 -1.07 11.58
C ASN A 60 8.52 -1.57 11.30
N PRO A 61 7.52 -1.10 12.05
CA PRO A 61 6.12 -1.38 11.74
C PRO A 61 5.75 -0.98 10.29
N PRO A 62 4.87 -1.74 9.60
CA PRO A 62 4.51 -1.48 8.19
C PRO A 62 4.04 -0.06 7.91
N GLU A 63 3.28 0.53 8.84
CA GLU A 63 2.82 1.90 8.73
C GLU A 63 3.98 2.90 8.67
N VAL A 64 5.02 2.66 9.47
CA VAL A 64 6.23 3.49 9.48
C VAL A 64 6.99 3.32 8.18
N VAL A 65 7.18 2.09 7.71
CA VAL A 65 7.89 1.83 6.45
C VAL A 65 7.15 2.44 5.26
N MET A 66 5.83 2.24 5.18
CA MET A 66 5.01 2.76 4.08
C MET A 66 5.14 4.28 3.97
N PHE A 67 4.89 5.01 5.05
CA PHE A 67 4.82 6.47 4.99
C PHE A 67 6.18 7.17 5.13
N ARG A 68 7.23 6.44 5.51
CA ARG A 68 8.60 6.98 5.57
C ARG A 68 9.41 6.68 4.33
N GLU A 69 9.28 5.47 3.78
CA GLU A 69 10.18 4.96 2.72
C GLU A 69 9.49 4.83 1.36
N PHE A 70 8.20 4.52 1.31
CA PHE A 70 7.47 4.30 0.04
C PHE A 70 6.57 5.46 -0.37
N TYR A 71 6.05 6.26 0.57
CA TYR A 71 5.13 7.34 0.30
C TYR A 71 5.37 8.54 1.22
N HIS A 72 6.08 9.56 0.71
CA HIS A 72 6.52 10.73 1.50
C HIS A 72 5.49 11.86 1.60
N GLY A 73 4.26 11.68 1.12
CA GLY A 73 3.28 12.75 0.96
C GLY A 73 2.61 13.25 2.25
N MET A 74 2.84 12.63 3.41
CA MET A 74 1.96 12.83 4.58
C MET A 74 2.68 13.00 5.91
N GLN A 75 2.14 13.89 6.75
CA GLN A 75 2.68 14.15 8.10
C GLN A 75 1.89 13.49 9.24
N ARG A 76 0.62 13.11 9.02
CA ARG A 76 -0.23 12.37 9.99
C ARG A 76 -1.33 11.60 9.27
N ALA A 77 -1.30 10.28 9.33
CA ALA A 77 -2.36 9.42 8.80
C ALA A 77 -2.89 8.54 9.95
N ASP A 78 -4.21 8.44 10.09
CA ASP A 78 -4.86 7.45 10.96
C ASP A 78 -5.11 6.20 10.12
N VAL A 79 -4.08 5.37 10.01
CA VAL A 79 -4.06 4.21 9.10
C VAL A 79 -3.66 2.97 9.88
N THR A 80 -4.47 1.93 9.75
CA THR A 80 -4.23 0.62 10.33
C THR A 80 -3.67 -0.33 9.29
N PHE A 81 -2.62 -1.06 9.67
CA PHE A 81 -2.05 -2.18 8.92
C PHE A 81 -2.33 -3.45 9.70
N LYS A 82 -3.15 -4.35 9.15
CA LYS A 82 -3.52 -5.59 9.82
C LYS A 82 -3.95 -6.65 8.82
N ASP A 83 -3.54 -7.91 9.03
CA ASP A 83 -3.97 -9.05 8.22
C ASP A 83 -3.75 -8.81 6.70
N GLY A 84 -2.64 -8.13 6.35
CA GLY A 84 -2.30 -7.80 4.95
C GLY A 84 -3.15 -6.70 4.31
N ARG A 85 -3.96 -5.98 5.09
CA ARG A 85 -4.80 -4.86 4.64
C ARG A 85 -4.32 -3.52 5.18
N ILE A 86 -4.52 -2.48 4.38
CA ILE A 86 -4.29 -1.09 4.74
C ILE A 86 -5.65 -0.39 4.71
N GLU A 87 -6.06 0.24 5.80
CA GLU A 87 -7.33 0.97 5.89
C GLU A 87 -7.18 2.19 6.79
N GLY A 88 -7.78 3.31 6.40
CA GLY A 88 -7.77 4.51 7.23
C GLY A 88 -8.03 5.78 6.43
N SER A 89 -7.53 6.90 6.96
CA SER A 89 -7.58 8.19 6.28
C SER A 89 -6.50 9.14 6.79
N PHE A 90 -6.29 10.25 6.10
CA PHE A 90 -5.51 11.35 6.62
C PHE A 90 -6.21 12.68 6.36
N ALA A 91 -5.98 13.63 7.25
CA ALA A 91 -6.46 14.98 7.06
C ALA A 91 -5.59 15.69 6.03
N GLN A 92 -6.20 16.10 4.92
CA GLN A 92 -5.58 17.00 3.96
C GLN A 92 -5.97 18.45 4.30
N PRO A 93 -5.00 19.36 4.49
CA PRO A 93 -5.29 20.76 4.69
C PRO A 93 -5.95 21.36 3.45
N ALA A 94 -6.66 22.47 3.63
CA ALA A 94 -7.22 23.22 2.51
C ALA A 94 -6.10 23.70 1.57
N VAL A 95 -6.31 23.57 0.27
CA VAL A 95 -5.40 24.05 -0.78
C VAL A 95 -6.25 24.67 -1.88
N ASP A 96 -5.94 25.92 -2.24
CA ASP A 96 -6.70 26.72 -3.20
C ASP A 96 -8.22 26.68 -2.91
N ASP A 97 -9.03 26.24 -3.87
CA ASP A 97 -10.50 26.15 -3.76
C ASP A 97 -10.98 24.82 -3.12
N ILE A 98 -10.06 23.96 -2.67
CA ILE A 98 -10.38 22.68 -2.05
C ILE A 98 -10.34 22.85 -0.53
N ALA A 99 -11.50 22.72 0.12
CA ALA A 99 -11.60 22.76 1.57
C ALA A 99 -10.82 21.61 2.23
N ALA A 100 -10.42 21.80 3.49
CA ALA A 100 -9.82 20.73 4.27
C ALA A 100 -10.80 19.54 4.35
N HIS A 101 -10.28 18.35 4.12
CA HIS A 101 -11.07 17.12 4.08
C HIS A 101 -10.20 15.92 4.43
N ASP A 102 -10.85 14.82 4.81
CA ASP A 102 -10.17 13.54 4.99
C ASP A 102 -10.06 12.82 3.66
N VAL A 103 -8.87 12.30 3.38
CA VAL A 103 -8.59 11.49 2.20
C VAL A 103 -8.58 10.03 2.63
N PRO A 104 -9.56 9.22 2.17
CA PRO A 104 -9.59 7.79 2.49
C PRO A 104 -8.39 7.06 1.90
N ILE A 105 -7.81 6.17 2.70
CA ILE A 105 -6.72 5.28 2.33
C ILE A 105 -7.22 3.84 2.40
N SER A 106 -6.93 3.06 1.37
CA SER A 106 -7.20 1.63 1.33
C SER A 106 -6.10 0.88 0.59
N GLY A 107 -5.93 -0.40 0.85
CA GLY A 107 -4.89 -1.15 0.17
C GLY A 107 -4.63 -2.54 0.73
N THR A 108 -3.58 -3.15 0.19
CA THR A 108 -3.02 -4.41 0.67
C THR A 108 -1.51 -4.28 0.80
N TYR A 109 -0.95 -5.06 1.71
CA TYR A 109 0.50 -5.15 1.89
C TYR A 109 0.90 -6.59 2.20
N GLY A 110 2.17 -6.87 1.95
CA GLY A 110 2.81 -8.12 2.28
C GLY A 110 4.31 -7.97 2.19
N ARG A 111 5.00 -9.09 2.32
CA ARG A 111 6.46 -9.09 2.43
C ARG A 111 7.21 -8.54 1.22
N ASP A 112 6.72 -8.81 0.03
CA ASP A 112 7.39 -8.53 -1.24
C ASP A 112 6.56 -7.64 -2.19
N ARG A 113 5.38 -7.20 -1.73
CA ARG A 113 4.48 -6.36 -2.53
C ARG A 113 3.53 -5.53 -1.67
N PHE A 114 3.06 -4.41 -2.21
CA PHE A 114 1.92 -3.68 -1.68
C PHE A 114 1.15 -2.98 -2.80
N ARG A 115 -0.10 -2.62 -2.50
CA ARG A 115 -0.90 -1.67 -3.29
C ARG A 115 -1.63 -0.74 -2.33
N LEU A 116 -1.39 0.54 -2.48
CA LEU A 116 -2.03 1.62 -1.74
C LEU A 116 -2.92 2.42 -2.69
N LYS A 117 -4.07 2.86 -2.20
CA LYS A 117 -5.03 3.69 -2.91
C LYS A 117 -5.47 4.83 -2.01
N LEU A 118 -5.29 6.06 -2.48
CA LEU A 118 -5.70 7.28 -1.81
C LEU A 118 -6.78 7.95 -2.67
N ARG A 119 -7.98 8.18 -2.12
CA ARG A 119 -9.10 8.74 -2.89
C ARG A 119 -9.28 10.22 -2.62
N PHE A 120 -8.86 11.04 -3.56
CA PHE A 120 -9.07 12.48 -3.54
C PHE A 120 -10.41 12.83 -4.17
N SER A 121 -11.11 13.80 -3.59
CA SER A 121 -12.33 14.36 -4.19
C SER A 121 -12.06 15.81 -4.54
N ALA A 122 -12.01 16.12 -5.83
CA ALA A 122 -11.83 17.48 -6.33
C ALA A 122 -12.95 17.79 -7.31
N PHE A 123 -13.60 18.95 -7.15
CA PHE A 123 -14.65 19.44 -8.06
C PHE A 123 -15.76 18.42 -8.37
N GLY A 124 -16.17 17.62 -7.36
CA GLY A 124 -17.22 16.60 -7.50
C GLY A 124 -16.80 15.32 -8.23
N THR A 125 -15.52 15.17 -8.58
CA THR A 125 -14.96 13.97 -9.19
C THR A 125 -14.01 13.26 -8.22
N GLY A 126 -14.16 11.93 -8.11
CA GLY A 126 -13.21 11.10 -7.36
C GLY A 126 -12.01 10.74 -8.22
N ILE A 127 -10.80 11.00 -7.71
CA ILE A 127 -9.55 10.60 -8.33
C ILE A 127 -8.77 9.77 -7.32
N ASP A 128 -8.45 8.54 -7.69
CA ASP A 128 -7.67 7.62 -6.88
C ASP A 128 -6.19 7.73 -7.28
N GLN A 129 -5.31 8.15 -6.37
CA GLN A 129 -3.88 7.93 -6.53
C GLN A 129 -3.56 6.50 -6.12
N ILE A 130 -2.95 5.74 -7.02
CA ILE A 130 -2.49 4.38 -6.76
C ILE A 130 -0.97 4.41 -6.57
N VAL A 131 -0.49 3.67 -5.58
CA VAL A 131 0.94 3.39 -5.38
C VAL A 131 1.12 1.88 -5.23
N GLU A 132 1.84 1.25 -6.13
CA GLU A 132 2.20 -0.16 -6.06
C GLU A 132 3.70 -0.30 -5.80
N GLY A 133 4.06 -1.23 -4.92
CA GLY A 133 5.45 -1.61 -4.71
C GLY A 133 5.65 -3.09 -4.92
N ARG A 134 6.80 -3.45 -5.49
CA ARG A 134 7.28 -4.84 -5.60
C ARG A 134 8.76 -4.94 -5.28
N LEU A 135 9.14 -5.96 -4.51
CA LEU A 135 10.53 -6.30 -4.28
C LEU A 135 11.13 -6.87 -5.58
N VAL A 136 12.21 -6.25 -6.05
CA VAL A 136 12.92 -6.67 -7.27
C VAL A 136 14.14 -7.50 -6.93
N THR A 137 14.84 -7.17 -5.85
CA THR A 137 16.05 -7.89 -5.43
C THR A 137 16.11 -7.92 -3.91
N PRO A 138 16.04 -9.11 -3.27
CA PRO A 138 16.18 -9.22 -1.81
C PRO A 138 17.62 -8.92 -1.36
N ALA A 139 17.77 -8.37 -0.15
CA ALA A 139 19.06 -8.10 0.51
C ALA A 139 19.53 -9.20 1.48
#